data_AF-A0A821K7Q1-F1
#
_entry.id   AF-A0A821K7Q1-F1
#
_cell.length_a   1.000
_cell.length_b   1.000
_cell.length_c   1.000
_cell.angle_alpha   90.00
_cell.angle_beta   90.00
_cell.angle_gamma   90.00
#
_symmetry.space_group_name_H-M   'P 1'
#
loop_
_entity.id
_entity.type
_entity.pdbx_description
1 polymer ?
#
loop_
_entity_poly.entity_id
_entity_poly.type
_entity_poly.pdbx_seq_one_letter_code
_entity_poly.pdbx_strand_id
1 'polypeptide(L)'
;MRDLSHQQIIDVEKRKNSMDSSLQNRIIINISGVRFETLKSTLQVYPNTLLGNAKRRKYYYDNVLDEYFFDRHRGCFEAILYYYQSKGRLRRPNSVPLDTFLE
;
A
#
# COMPACT_ATOMS: atom_id res chain seq x y z
N MET A 1 0.02 -4.04 -45.86
CA MET A 1 0.62 -4.91 -44.82
C MET A 1 1.06 -4.00 -43.68
N ARG A 2 0.46 -4.08 -42.49
CA ARG A 2 0.92 -3.30 -41.32
C ARG A 2 2.17 -3.98 -40.78
N ASP A 3 3.27 -3.26 -40.78
CA ASP A 3 4.61 -3.76 -40.51
C ASP A 3 4.75 -4.20 -39.03
N LEU A 4 5.29 -5.40 -38.80
CA LEU A 4 5.42 -6.02 -37.48
C LEU A 4 6.32 -5.19 -36.53
N SER A 5 7.18 -4.34 -37.10
CA SER A 5 8.07 -3.41 -36.40
C SER A 5 7.32 -2.36 -35.56
N HIS A 6 6.24 -1.78 -36.10
CA HIS A 6 5.45 -0.76 -35.41
C HIS A 6 4.67 -1.33 -34.22
N GLN A 7 4.16 -2.56 -34.36
CA GLN A 7 3.42 -3.21 -33.28
C GLN A 7 4.32 -3.46 -32.06
N GLN A 8 5.58 -3.82 -32.29
CA GLN A 8 6.54 -4.11 -31.24
C GLN A 8 7.01 -2.86 -30.49
N ILE A 9 7.11 -1.70 -31.18
CA ILE A 9 7.39 -0.40 -30.57
C ILE A 9 6.24 0.03 -29.64
N ILE A 10 4.99 -0.09 -30.11
CA ILE A 10 3.79 0.24 -29.32
C ILE A 10 3.71 -0.60 -28.04
N ASP A 11 4.04 -1.90 -28.10
CA ASP A 11 4.00 -2.79 -26.94
C ASP A 11 5.11 -2.46 -25.91
N VAL A 12 6.29 -2.04 -26.36
CA VAL A 12 7.38 -1.58 -25.49
C VAL A 12 7.02 -0.27 -24.79
N GLU A 13 6.41 0.67 -25.49
CA GLU A 13 5.93 1.94 -24.91
C GLU A 13 4.77 1.72 -23.92
N LYS A 14 3.82 0.83 -24.23
CA LYS A 14 2.79 0.40 -23.28
C LYS A 14 3.37 -0.22 -22.02
N ARG A 15 4.40 -1.05 -22.13
CA ARG A 15 5.09 -1.65 -20.97
C ARG A 15 5.84 -0.61 -20.15
N LYS A 16 6.52 0.35 -20.78
CA LYS A 16 7.17 1.47 -20.08
C LYS A 16 6.17 2.35 -19.32
N ASN A 17 5.05 2.73 -19.96
CA ASN A 17 3.99 3.50 -19.32
C ASN A 17 3.30 2.72 -18.18
N SER A 18 3.10 1.40 -18.35
CA SER A 18 2.60 0.52 -17.29
C SER A 18 3.54 0.46 -16.09
N MET A 19 4.86 0.33 -16.35
CA MET A 19 5.88 0.28 -15.29
C MET A 19 5.95 1.59 -14.50
N ASP A 20 5.91 2.74 -15.17
CA ASP A 20 5.87 4.07 -14.55
C ASP A 20 4.60 4.26 -13.70
N SER A 21 3.44 3.82 -14.20
CA SER A 21 2.19 3.84 -13.44
C SER A 21 2.26 2.96 -12.18
N SER A 22 3.02 1.87 -12.22
CA SER A 22 3.13 0.92 -11.11
C SER A 22 3.93 1.49 -9.94
N LEU A 23 4.93 2.34 -10.23
CA LEU A 23 5.70 3.09 -9.23
C LEU A 23 4.83 4.20 -8.61
N GLN A 24 4.05 4.93 -9.42
CA GLN A 24 3.06 5.90 -8.91
C GLN A 24 1.93 5.26 -8.08
N ASN A 25 1.81 3.93 -8.12
CA ASN A 25 0.79 3.19 -7.38
C ASN A 25 1.27 2.68 -6.03
N ARG A 26 2.55 2.87 -5.67
CA ARG A 26 3.06 2.53 -4.35
C ARG A 26 2.75 3.63 -3.34
N ILE A 27 2.67 3.25 -2.07
CA ILE A 27 2.56 4.16 -0.94
C ILE A 27 3.50 3.70 0.16
N ILE A 28 4.03 4.65 0.91
CA ILE A 28 4.79 4.40 2.11
C ILE A 28 3.91 4.69 3.33
N ILE A 29 3.91 3.74 4.27
CA ILE A 29 3.24 3.87 5.55
C ILE A 29 4.31 3.71 6.63
N ASN A 30 4.59 4.80 7.32
CA ASN A 30 5.55 4.87 8.40
C ASN A 30 4.83 4.70 9.74
N ILE A 31 5.17 3.64 10.47
CA ILE A 31 4.66 3.34 11.80
C ILE A 31 5.76 3.63 12.82
N SER A 32 5.67 4.78 13.49
CA SER A 32 6.64 5.26 14.48
C SER A 32 8.10 5.06 14.04
N GLY A 33 8.45 5.25 12.77
CA GLY A 33 9.80 5.10 12.19
C GLY A 33 10.02 3.85 11.32
N VAL A 34 9.15 2.84 11.38
CA VAL A 34 9.26 1.65 10.52
C VAL A 34 8.43 1.85 9.26
N ARG A 35 9.08 1.84 8.10
CA ARG A 35 8.44 2.06 6.80
C ARG A 35 7.98 0.75 6.19
N PHE A 36 6.70 0.71 5.84
CA PHE A 36 6.08 -0.35 5.07
C PHE A 36 5.69 0.21 3.70
N GLU A 37 5.91 -0.59 2.66
CA GLU A 37 5.52 -0.23 1.30
C GLU A 37 4.45 -1.21 0.80
N THR A 38 3.43 -0.67 0.12
CA THR A 38 2.39 -1.48 -0.53
C THR A 38 1.79 -0.75 -1.73
N LEU A 39 0.91 -1.41 -2.48
CA LEU A 39 0.15 -0.78 -3.56
C LEU A 39 -1.11 -0.09 -3.02
N LYS A 40 -1.51 1.03 -3.64
CA LYS A 40 -2.80 1.69 -3.39
C LYS A 40 -3.96 0.71 -3.56
N SER A 41 -3.89 -0.15 -4.57
CA SER A 41 -4.89 -1.18 -4.86
C SER A 41 -5.03 -2.21 -3.73
N THR A 42 -3.95 -2.54 -3.02
CA THR A 42 -3.99 -3.44 -1.86
C THR A 42 -4.89 -2.87 -0.77
N LEU A 43 -4.76 -1.57 -0.46
CA LEU A 43 -5.60 -0.93 0.55
C LEU A 43 -7.06 -0.76 0.09
N GLN A 44 -7.26 -0.48 -1.20
CA GLN A 44 -8.59 -0.27 -1.79
C GLN A 44 -9.49 -1.50 -1.76
N VAL A 45 -8.96 -2.70 -1.46
CA VAL A 45 -9.75 -3.91 -1.21
C VAL A 45 -10.81 -3.68 -0.12
N TYR A 46 -10.51 -2.84 0.88
CA TYR A 46 -11.43 -2.51 1.97
C TYR A 46 -11.62 -0.98 2.08
N PRO A 47 -12.43 -0.36 1.21
CA PRO A 47 -12.54 1.11 1.12
C PRO A 47 -13.16 1.78 2.35
N ASN A 48 -13.79 1.00 3.23
CA ASN A 48 -14.42 1.49 4.46
C ASN A 48 -13.45 1.59 5.65
N THR A 49 -12.24 1.03 5.56
CA THR A 49 -11.22 1.16 6.61
C THR A 49 -10.52 2.52 6.54
N LEU A 50 -9.72 2.85 7.56
CA LEU A 50 -8.92 4.07 7.57
C LEU A 50 -7.94 4.12 6.39
N LEU A 51 -7.17 3.05 6.20
CA LEU A 51 -6.15 2.98 5.15
C LEU A 51 -6.77 2.83 3.76
N GLY A 52 -7.86 2.07 3.61
CA GLY A 52 -8.54 1.90 2.32
C GLY A 52 -9.21 3.18 1.81
N ASN A 53 -9.72 4.02 2.71
CA ASN A 53 -10.39 5.26 2.35
C ASN A 53 -9.39 6.41 2.13
N ALA A 54 -9.25 6.85 0.87
CA ALA A 54 -8.35 7.95 0.52
C ALA A 54 -8.59 9.25 1.29
N LYS A 55 -9.86 9.59 1.58
CA LYS A 55 -10.20 10.81 2.34
C LYS A 55 -9.78 10.68 3.82
N ARG A 56 -9.90 9.49 4.41
CA ARG A 56 -9.54 9.25 5.82
C ARG A 56 -8.02 9.17 6.01
N ARG A 57 -7.29 8.45 5.16
CA ARG A 57 -5.82 8.37 5.29
C ARG A 57 -5.13 9.70 4.99
N LYS A 58 -5.73 10.60 4.20
CA LYS A 58 -5.17 11.93 3.89
C LYS A 58 -4.78 12.73 5.13
N TYR A 59 -5.50 12.56 6.25
CA TYR A 59 -5.19 13.25 7.51
C TYR A 59 -3.85 12.83 8.15
N TYR A 60 -3.27 11.71 7.71
CA TYR A 60 -2.03 11.14 8.23
C TYR A 60 -0.86 11.33 7.24
N TYR A 61 -1.09 12.01 6.13
CA TYR A 61 -0.09 12.15 5.07
C TYR A 61 0.88 13.30 5.37
N ASP A 62 2.17 12.98 5.40
CA ASP A 62 3.28 13.91 5.44
C ASP A 62 3.71 14.24 4.01
N ASN A 63 3.51 15.50 3.60
CA ASN A 63 3.83 15.97 2.25
C ASN A 63 5.33 16.21 2.02
N VAL A 64 6.12 16.33 3.09
CA VAL A 64 7.57 16.54 3.00
C VAL A 64 8.26 15.21 2.74
N LEU A 65 7.80 14.16 3.41
CA LEU A 65 8.39 12.82 3.35
C LEU A 65 7.68 11.88 2.36
N ASP A 66 6.57 12.31 1.75
CA ASP A 66 5.72 11.51 0.87
C ASP A 66 5.29 10.16 1.47
N GLU A 67 4.87 10.20 2.74
CA GLU A 67 4.46 9.00 3.49
C GLU A 67 3.25 9.25 4.37
N TYR A 68 2.54 8.19 4.74
CA TYR A 68 1.54 8.25 5.80
C TYR A 68 2.19 7.90 7.14
N PHE A 69 2.10 8.80 8.12
CA PHE A 69 2.68 8.59 9.44
C PHE A 69 1.63 8.22 10.48
N PHE A 70 1.93 7.19 11.28
CA PHE A 70 1.13 6.79 12.42
C PHE A 70 2.02 6.57 13.63
N ASP A 71 1.69 7.24 14.74
CA ASP A 71 2.32 6.97 16.03
C ASP A 71 1.60 5.81 16.73
N ARG A 72 1.94 4.57 16.35
CA ARG A 72 1.28 3.33 16.80
C ARG A 72 2.29 2.20 16.98
N HIS A 73 1.86 1.12 17.64
CA HIS A 73 2.72 -0.02 17.92
C HIS A 73 3.21 -0.72 16.65
N ARG A 74 4.52 -0.62 16.38
CA ARG A 74 5.21 -1.14 15.19
C ARG A 74 4.90 -2.62 14.92
N GLY A 75 4.92 -3.45 15.96
CA GLY A 75 4.70 -4.89 15.86
C GLY A 75 3.30 -5.28 15.40
N CYS A 76 2.30 -4.39 15.49
CA CYS A 76 0.94 -4.68 15.06
C CYS A 76 0.80 -4.58 13.53
N PHE A 77 1.57 -3.70 12.89
CA PHE A 77 1.25 -3.26 11.54
C PHE A 77 1.47 -4.33 10.48
N GLU A 78 2.41 -5.26 10.69
CA GLU A 78 2.61 -6.38 9.78
C GLU A 78 1.32 -7.20 9.61
N ALA A 79 0.62 -7.49 10.70
CA ALA A 79 -0.66 -8.19 10.67
C ALA A 79 -1.77 -7.35 10.03
N ILE A 80 -1.79 -6.04 10.26
CA ILE A 80 -2.74 -5.12 9.63
C ILE A 80 -2.52 -5.06 8.11
N LEU A 81 -1.27 -4.95 7.65
CA LEU A 81 -0.96 -4.93 6.24
C LEU A 81 -1.29 -6.29 5.59
N TYR A 82 -0.97 -7.39 6.27
CA TYR A 82 -1.31 -8.73 5.82
C TYR A 82 -2.82 -8.94 5.68
N TYR A 83 -3.65 -8.33 6.54
CA TYR A 83 -5.10 -8.38 6.39
C TYR A 83 -5.56 -7.86 5.01
N TYR A 84 -4.98 -6.77 4.50
CA TYR A 84 -5.28 -6.28 3.14
C TYR A 84 -4.74 -7.22 2.06
N GLN A 85 -3.48 -7.64 2.18
CA GLN A 85 -2.82 -8.50 1.17
C GLN A 85 -3.48 -9.86 1.03
N SER A 86 -3.89 -10.46 2.15
CA SER A 86 -4.56 -11.75 2.21
C SER A 86 -6.06 -11.67 1.93
N LYS A 87 -6.61 -10.47 1.75
CA LYS A 87 -8.05 -10.22 1.58
C LYS A 87 -8.86 -10.81 2.74
N GLY A 88 -8.44 -10.52 3.97
CA GLY A 88 -9.29 -10.65 5.15
C GLY A 88 -8.73 -11.50 6.29
N ARG A 89 -7.54 -12.08 6.15
CA ARG A 89 -6.95 -12.89 7.24
C ARG A 89 -6.27 -11.98 8.25
N LEU A 90 -6.90 -11.79 9.39
CA LEU A 90 -6.31 -11.08 10.53
C LEU A 90 -5.78 -12.09 11.55
N ARG A 91 -4.48 -12.03 11.84
CA ARG A 91 -3.85 -12.84 12.89
C ARG A 91 -2.96 -11.96 13.74
N ARG A 92 -3.20 -11.93 15.04
CA ARG A 92 -2.34 -11.23 15.99
C ARG A 92 -0.95 -11.91 16.00
N PRO A 93 0.15 -11.14 15.90
CA PRO A 93 1.49 -11.68 16.12
C PRO A 93 1.66 -12.16 17.56
N ASN A 94 2.29 -13.31 17.77
CA ASN A 94 2.49 -13.87 19.12
C ASN A 94 3.28 -12.94 20.05
N SER A 95 4.16 -12.11 19.49
CA SER A 95 4.98 -11.13 20.21
C SER A 95 4.23 -9.86 20.65
N VAL A 96 2.98 -9.67 20.21
CA VAL A 96 2.17 -8.48 20.50
C VAL A 96 1.08 -8.85 21.50
N PRO A 97 0.97 -8.20 22.67
CA PRO A 97 -0.13 -8.42 23.62
C PRO A 97 -1.52 -8.24 22.99
N LEU A 98 -2.53 -8.96 23.52
CA LEU A 98 -3.88 -8.95 22.94
C LEU A 98 -4.54 -7.58 23.02
N ASP A 99 -4.46 -6.94 24.18
CA ASP A 99 -4.92 -5.58 24.45
C ASP A 99 -4.30 -4.56 23.49
N THR A 100 -2.97 -4.59 23.33
CA THR A 100 -2.26 -3.71 22.37
C THR A 100 -2.72 -3.92 20.92
N PHE A 101 -3.14 -5.13 20.56
CA PHE A 101 -3.63 -5.42 19.20
C PHE A 101 -5.09 -5.02 18.97
N LEU A 102 -5.89 -4.91 20.03
CA LEU A 102 -7.32 -4.58 19.96
C LEU A 102 -7.62 -3.07 20.10
N GLU A 103 -6.67 -2.30 20.63
CA GLU A 103 -6.71 -0.82 20.68
C GLU A 103 -6.58 -0.16 19.29
#